data_AF-A0A4U7EF16-F1
#
_entry.id   AF-A0A4U7EF16-F1
#
_cell.length_a   1.000
_cell.length_b   1.000
_cell.length_c   1.000
_cell.angle_alpha   90.00
_cell.angle_beta   90.00
_cell.angle_gamma   90.00
#
_symmetry.space_group_name_H-M   'P 1'
#
loop_
_entity.id
_entity.type
_entity.pdbx_description
1 polymer ?
#
loop_
_entity_poly.entity_id
_entity_poly.type
_entity_poly.pdbx_seq_one_letter_code
_entity_poly.pdbx_strand_id
1 'polypeptide(L)' 'MERVGLYGGGALILIGTVGMGLLEIIAGAPHPVSGEGQVVHETLISLSVRSYTILLGLLLLAAYGVTNLVTKPPEDTSI' A
#
# COMPACT_ATOMS: atom_id res chain seq x y z
N MET A 1 3.97 -13.14 -14.90
CA MET A 1 3.22 -12.79 -13.67
C MET A 1 4.13 -12.35 -12.53
N GLU A 2 5.30 -12.96 -12.34
CA GLU A 2 6.24 -12.63 -11.24
C GLU A 2 6.54 -11.13 -11.08
N ARG A 3 6.89 -10.44 -12.17
CA ARG A 3 7.20 -9.01 -12.15
C ARG A 3 6.00 -8.15 -11.75
N VAL A 4 4.79 -8.54 -12.13
CA VAL A 4 3.56 -7.77 -11.84
C VAL A 4 3.19 -7.92 -10.37
N GLY A 5 3.25 -9.13 -9.82
CA GLY A 5 2.96 -9.38 -8.41
C GLY A 5 3.95 -8.68 -7.47
N LEU A 6 5.25 -8.78 -7.75
CA LEU A 6 6.29 -8.16 -6.93
C LEU A 6 6.35 -6.64 -7.10
N TYR A 7 6.57 -6.15 -8.32
CA TYR A 7 6.74 -4.71 -8.55
C TYR A 7 5.41 -3.96 -8.51
N GLY A 8 4.34 -4.54 -9.05
CA GLY A 8 3.00 -3.94 -8.99
C GLY A 8 2.46 -3.93 -7.56
N GLY A 9 2.61 -5.04 -6.82
CA GLY A 9 2.24 -5.11 -5.41
C GLY A 9 3.00 -4.09 -4.55
N GLY A 10 4.33 -4.07 -4.67
CA GLY A 10 5.18 -3.12 -3.97
C GLY A 10 4.88 -1.66 -4.34
N ALA A 11 4.68 -1.36 -5.62
CA ALA A 11 4.35 -0.01 -6.08
C ALA A 11 3.03 0.49 -5.50
N LEU A 12 1.97 -0.33 -5.52
CA LEU A 12 0.67 0.04 -4.95
C LEU A 12 0.74 0.29 -3.45
N ILE A 13 1.49 -0.53 -2.71
CA ILE A 13 1.73 -0.31 -1.27
C ILE A 13 2.45 1.02 -1.05
N LEU A 14 3.53 1.30 -1.79
CA LEU A 14 4.28 2.56 -1.66
C LEU A 14 3.46 3.78 -2.06
N ILE A 15 2.67 3.69 -3.12
CA ILE A 15 1.76 4.75 -3.56
C ILE A 15 0.74 5.03 -2.46
N GLY A 16 0.09 4.02 -1.90
CA GLY A 16 -0.95 4.24 -0.89
C GLY A 16 -0.43 4.67 0.48
N THR A 17 0.75 4.20 0.89
CA THR A 17 1.33 4.54 2.20
C THR A 17 2.06 5.87 2.20
N VAL A 18 2.91 6.11 1.18
CA VAL A 18 3.80 7.27 1.13
C VAL A 18 3.38 8.23 0.03
N GLY A 19 3.13 7.73 -1.19
CA GLY A 19 2.86 8.58 -2.36
C GLY A 19 1.66 9.50 -2.16
N MET A 20 0.52 8.97 -1.73
CA MET A 20 -0.68 9.75 -1.44
C MET A 20 -0.44 10.77 -0.33
N GLY A 21 0.24 10.40 0.76
CA GLY A 21 0.55 11.33 1.85
C GLY A 21 1.45 12.48 1.40
N LEU A 22 2.47 12.20 0.56
CA LEU A 22 3.32 13.24 -0.02
C LEU A 22 2.52 14.18 -0.94
N LEU A 23 1.60 13.64 -1.75
CA LEU A 23 0.72 14.45 -2.59
C LEU A 23 -0.16 15.39 -1.74
N GLU A 24 -0.69 14.91 -0.61
CA GLU A 24 -1.50 15.75 0.30
C GLU A 24 -0.68 16.89 0.91
N ILE A 25 0.55 16.60 1.33
CA ILE A 25 1.48 17.62 1.86
C ILE A 25 1.80 18.67 0.79
N ILE A 26 2.16 18.23 -0.41
CA ILE A 26 2.52 19.11 -1.53
C ILE A 26 1.32 19.97 -1.93
N ALA A 27 0.12 19.41 -1.93
CA ALA A 27 -1.10 20.12 -2.26
C ALA A 27 -1.61 21.04 -1.13
N GLY A 28 -0.96 21.06 0.03
CA GLY A 28 -1.30 21.95 1.14
C GLY A 28 -2.69 21.69 1.72
N ALA A 29 -3.14 20.42 1.74
CA ALA A 29 -4.45 20.05 2.27
C ALA A 29 -4.60 20.59 3.71
N PRO A 30 -5.57 21.48 4.00
CA PRO A 30 -5.75 22.00 5.33
C PRO A 30 -6.17 20.86 6.27
N HIS A 31 -5.55 20.78 7.44
CA HIS A 31 -6.01 19.93 8.53
C HIS A 31 -6.66 20.80 9.62
N PRO A 32 -7.87 21.33 9.39
CA PRO A 32 -8.55 22.16 10.37
C PRO A 32 -8.90 21.29 11.58
N VAL A 33 -8.42 21.72 12.74
CA VAL A 33 -8.84 21.17 14.03
C VAL A 33 -10.20 21.77 14.39
N SER A 34 -11.28 21.06 14.10
CA SER A 34 -12.56 21.34 14.75
C SER A 34 -12.43 20.95 16.22
N GLY A 35 -12.81 21.85 17.13
CA GLY A 35 -12.59 21.70 18.58
C GLY A 35 -13.08 20.36 19.16
N GLU A 36 -12.53 20.01 20.33
CA GLU A 36 -12.65 18.71 21.05
C GLU A 36 -11.68 17.60 20.61
N GLY A 37 -10.53 17.94 20.03
CA GLY A 37 -9.48 16.96 19.71
C GLY A 37 -9.81 16.02 18.55
N GLN A 38 -10.96 16.24 17.89
CA GLN A 38 -11.34 15.55 16.67
C GLN A 38 -10.78 16.30 15.46
N VAL A 39 -9.77 15.72 14.82
CA VAL A 39 -9.30 16.21 13.53
C VAL A 39 -10.27 15.71 12.46
N VAL A 40 -11.20 16.56 12.03
CA VAL A 40 -11.99 16.30 10.81
C VAL A 40 -11.04 16.38 9.63
N HIS A 41 -10.48 15.23 9.27
CA HIS A 41 -9.57 15.08 8.14
C HIS A 41 -10.39 15.07 6.84
N GLU A 42 -10.69 16.24 6.28
CA GLU A 42 -10.92 16.35 4.85
C GLU A 42 -9.59 16.07 4.14
N THR A 43 -9.37 14.80 3.83
CA THR A 43 -8.24 14.33 3.04
C THR A 43 -8.55 14.55 1.57
N LEU A 44 -7.56 15.05 0.81
CA LEU A 44 -7.67 15.14 -0.65
C LEU A 44 -7.94 13.77 -1.27
N ILE A 45 -7.34 12.72 -0.68
CA ILE A 45 -7.57 11.34 -1.11
C ILE A 45 -8.28 10.60 0.01
N SER A 46 -9.52 10.22 -0.27
CA SER A 46 -10.39 9.54 0.68
C SER A 46 -9.73 8.29 1.27
N LEU A 47 -10.06 8.00 2.53
CA LEU A 47 -9.55 6.85 3.25
C LEU A 47 -9.81 5.53 2.51
N SER A 48 -10.97 5.41 1.85
CA SER A 48 -11.32 4.22 1.07
C SER A 48 -10.38 4.01 -0.12
N VAL A 49 -10.06 5.06 -0.88
CA VAL A 49 -9.13 4.96 -2.02
C VAL A 49 -7.74 4.56 -1.54
N ARG A 50 -7.27 5.19 -0.46
CA ARG A 50 -5.97 4.88 0.15
C ARG A 50 -5.88 3.43 0.60
N SER A 51 -6.85 2.99 1.40
CA SER A 51 -6.88 1.66 1.98
C SER A 51 -7.03 0.57 0.92
N TYR A 52 -7.89 0.76 -0.09
CA TYR A 52 -8.05 -0.22 -1.16
C TYR A 52 -6.82 -0.31 -2.07
N THR A 53 -6.11 0.80 -2.29
CA THR A 53 -4.86 0.77 -3.06
C THR A 53 -3.81 -0.07 -2.34
N ILE A 54 -3.63 0.13 -1.03
CA ILE A 54 -2.70 -0.66 -0.21
C ILE A 54 -3.13 -2.14 -0.19
N LEU A 55 -4.41 -2.40 0.05
CA LEU A 55 -4.95 -3.74 0.10
C LEU A 55 -4.73 -4.49 -1.22
N LEU A 56 -4.97 -3.84 -2.37
CA LEU A 56 -4.70 -4.43 -3.67
C LEU A 56 -3.21 -4.77 -3.84
N GLY A 57 -2.32 -3.87 -3.41
CA GLY A 57 -0.89 -4.13 -3.43
C GLY A 57 -0.48 -5.34 -2.59
N LEU A 58 -1.05 -5.46 -1.39
CA LEU A 58 -0.85 -6.61 -0.50
C LEU A 58 -1.40 -7.90 -1.10
N LEU A 59 -2.56 -7.87 -1.75
CA LEU A 59 -3.14 -9.04 -2.42
C LEU A 59 -2.25 -9.52 -3.57
N LEU A 60 -1.70 -8.61 -4.37
CA LEU A 60 -0.76 -8.95 -5.45
C LEU A 60 0.54 -9.55 -4.88
N LEU A 61 1.06 -8.97 -3.80
CA LEU A 61 2.27 -9.48 -3.16
C LEU A 61 2.04 -10.84 -2.50
N ALA A 62 0.89 -11.04 -1.85
CA ALA A 62 0.49 -12.30 -1.25
C ALA A 62 0.31 -13.38 -2.33
N ALA A 63 -0.39 -13.07 -3.43
CA ALA A 63 -0.53 -13.98 -4.56
C ALA A 63 0.84 -14.37 -5.13
N TYR A 64 1.74 -13.38 -5.32
CA TYR A 64 3.11 -13.64 -5.74
C TYR A 64 3.86 -14.58 -4.77
N GLY A 65 3.84 -14.28 -3.46
CA GLY A 65 4.48 -15.10 -2.44
C GLY A 65 3.98 -16.54 -2.43
N VAL A 66 2.66 -16.74 -2.48
CA VAL A 66 2.04 -18.08 -2.52
C VAL A 66 2.42 -18.81 -3.81
N THR A 67 2.32 -18.17 -4.97
CA THR A 67 2.68 -18.82 -6.24
C THR A 67 4.16 -19.21 -6.28
N ASN A 68 5.05 -18.36 -5.78
CA ASN A 68 6.47 -18.69 -5.70
C ASN A 68 6.74 -19.84 -4.72
N LEU A 69 6.13 -19.83 -3.55
CA LEU A 69 6.31 -20.90 -2.57
C LEU A 69 5.89 -22.27 -3.13
N VAL A 70 4.80 -22.29 -3.92
CA VAL A 70 4.28 -23.52 -4.55
C VAL A 70 5.14 -23.95 -5.74
N THR A 71 5.62 -23.01 -6.56
CA THR A 71 6.32 -23.34 -7.83
C THR A 71 7.84 -23.46 -7.68
N LYS A 72 8.42 -22.83 -6.66
CA LYS A 72 9.85 -22.79 -6.35
C LYS A 72 10.04 -23.05 -4.86
N PRO A 73 9.75 -24.27 -4.38
CA PRO A 73 9.94 -24.61 -2.98
C PRO A 73 11.40 -24.39 -2.57
N PRO A 74 11.67 -23.94 -1.34
CA PRO A 74 13.04 -23.74 -0.87
C PRO A 74 13.83 -25.04 -0.94
N GLU A 75 15.05 -24.97 -1.46
CA GLU A 75 15.97 -26.12 -1.40
C GLU A 75 16.49 -26.27 0.02
N ASP A 76 16.57 -27.52 0.49
CA ASP A 76 17.18 -27.84 1.77
C ASP A 76 18.70 -27.63 1.66
N THR A 77 19.20 -26.59 2.34
CA THR A 77 20.61 -26.22 2.33
C THR A 77 21.40 -26.83 3.50
N SER A 78 20.83 -27.80 4.24
CA SER A 78 21.56 -28.49 5.29
C SER A 78 22.63 -29.41 4.69
N ILE A 79 23.87 -29.26 5.18
CA ILE A 79 25.06 -30.09 4.86
C ILE A 79 25.28 -31.05 6.02
#